data_AF-D2RV78-F1
#
_entry.id   AF-D2RV78-F1
#
_cell.length_a   1.000
_cell.length_b   1.000
_cell.length_c   1.000
_cell.angle_alpha   90.00
_cell.angle_beta   90.00
_cell.angle_gamma   90.00
#
_symmetry.space_group_name_H-M   'P 1'
#
loop_
_entity.id
_entity.type
_entity.pdbx_description
1 polymer ?
#
loop_
_entity_poly.entity_id
_entity_poly.type
_entity_poly.pdbx_seq_one_letter_code
_entity_poly.pdbx_strand_id
1 'polypeptide(L)'
;MPSPSVFDHVWLTDTDHSTGIYRVVGTSDETVTALRVSDADGRRRHTGELVTVSRDELATAEPAENPDGNRSLSVAVVSQLKMSYWMLRAFVGQLTAHPLPTIVAVALVTFGFAGGRIASLPEIVLDLSVIVGCLVLAYVGSGRL
;
A
#
# COMPACT_ATOMS: atom_id res chain seq x y z
N MET A 1 -28.78 14.73 19.64
CA MET A 1 -27.67 14.23 18.80
C MET A 1 -27.73 14.97 17.47
N PRO A 2 -26.62 15.47 16.90
CA PRO A 2 -26.65 16.06 15.56
C PRO A 2 -27.11 15.02 14.54
N SER A 3 -27.88 15.46 13.54
CA SER A 3 -28.30 14.57 12.45
C SER A 3 -27.09 14.13 11.63
N PRO A 4 -26.99 12.85 11.25
CA PRO A 4 -25.87 12.35 10.47
C PRO A 4 -25.82 13.03 9.09
N SER A 5 -24.62 13.41 8.70
CA SER A 5 -24.28 14.07 7.45
C SER A 5 -23.64 13.09 6.46
N VAL A 6 -23.62 13.45 5.19
CA VAL A 6 -22.92 12.65 4.17
C VAL A 6 -21.45 12.53 4.57
N PHE A 7 -20.89 11.32 4.43
CA PHE A 7 -19.56 10.88 4.89
C PHE A 7 -19.42 10.53 6.38
N ASP A 8 -20.46 10.73 7.20
CA ASP A 8 -20.43 10.21 8.57
C ASP A 8 -20.45 8.68 8.56
N HIS A 9 -19.84 8.10 9.60
CA HIS A 9 -19.75 6.66 9.79
C HIS A 9 -20.55 6.27 11.02
N VAL A 10 -21.34 5.22 10.88
CA VAL A 10 -22.22 4.71 11.92
C VAL A 10 -22.08 3.19 12.00
N TRP A 11 -22.21 2.65 13.20
CA TRP A 11 -22.24 1.22 13.44
C TRP A 11 -23.68 0.74 13.49
N LEU A 12 -24.02 -0.23 12.62
CA LEU A 12 -25.33 -0.88 12.61
C LEU A 12 -25.19 -2.33 13.05
N THR A 13 -26.00 -2.72 14.03
CA THR A 13 -26.11 -4.09 14.60
C THR A 13 -27.47 -4.74 14.33
N ASP A 14 -28.28 -4.19 13.43
CA ASP A 14 -29.64 -4.67 13.16
C ASP A 14 -29.64 -6.08 12.54
N THR A 15 -30.71 -6.84 12.76
CA THR A 15 -31.01 -8.11 12.10
C THR A 15 -31.39 -7.96 10.63
N ASP A 16 -31.91 -6.80 10.22
CA ASP A 16 -32.34 -6.55 8.83
C ASP A 16 -31.15 -6.23 7.91
N HIS A 17 -29.98 -5.93 8.48
CA HIS A 17 -28.78 -5.51 7.75
C HIS A 17 -27.55 -6.24 8.28
N SER A 18 -26.52 -6.42 7.44
CA SER A 18 -25.30 -7.07 7.91
C SER A 18 -24.58 -6.21 8.97
N THR A 19 -24.15 -6.78 10.09
CA THR A 19 -23.40 -6.02 11.11
C THR A 19 -22.11 -5.39 10.55
N GLY A 20 -21.86 -4.13 10.91
CA GLY A 20 -20.61 -3.42 10.62
C GLY A 20 -20.76 -1.90 10.57
N ILE A 21 -19.74 -1.24 10.04
CA ILE A 21 -19.67 0.20 9.83
C ILE A 21 -20.25 0.55 8.47
N TYR A 22 -21.13 1.54 8.47
CA TYR A 22 -21.78 2.10 7.30
C TYR A 22 -21.38 3.56 7.15
N ARG A 23 -21.03 3.96 5.93
CA ARG A 23 -20.77 5.35 5.57
C ARG A 23 -22.02 5.94 4.94
N VAL A 24 -22.50 7.05 5.46
CA VAL A 24 -23.64 7.79 4.89
C VAL A 24 -23.24 8.32 3.51
N VAL A 25 -24.02 7.98 2.49
CA VAL A 25 -23.78 8.41 1.10
C VAL A 25 -24.90 9.28 0.54
N GLY A 26 -26.05 9.34 1.21
CA GLY A 26 -27.15 10.23 0.87
C GLY A 26 -28.10 10.44 2.04
N THR A 27 -28.69 11.62 2.12
CA THR A 27 -29.69 11.98 3.12
C THR A 27 -30.92 12.54 2.43
N SER A 28 -32.10 12.18 2.93
CA SER A 28 -33.38 12.77 2.58
C SER A 28 -34.11 13.23 3.85
N ASP A 29 -35.30 13.80 3.72
CA ASP A 29 -36.06 14.28 4.88
C ASP A 29 -36.47 13.14 5.82
N GLU A 30 -36.73 11.95 5.29
CA GLU A 30 -37.24 10.80 6.06
C GLU A 30 -36.23 9.66 6.21
N THR A 31 -35.33 9.49 5.24
CA THR A 31 -34.43 8.33 5.15
C THR A 31 -32.98 8.72 4.91
N VAL A 32 -32.07 7.81 5.25
CA VAL A 32 -30.64 7.92 5.00
C VAL A 32 -30.17 6.68 4.26
N THR A 33 -29.42 6.89 3.18
CA THR A 33 -28.78 5.82 2.44
C THR A 33 -27.33 5.69 2.90
N ALA A 34 -26.94 4.48 3.30
CA ALA A 34 -25.62 4.19 3.83
C ALA A 34 -24.99 2.99 3.10
N LEU A 35 -23.69 3.09 2.83
CA LEU A 35 -22.88 2.05 2.22
C LEU A 35 -22.12 1.32 3.30
N ARG A 36 -22.24 -0.01 3.36
CA ARG A 36 -21.41 -0.79 4.27
C ARG A 36 -19.95 -0.75 3.81
N VAL A 37 -19.07 -0.36 4.73
CA VAL A 37 -17.63 -0.20 4.49
C VAL A 37 -16.77 -1.10 5.37
N SER A 38 -17.36 -1.85 6.30
CA SER A 38 -16.64 -2.85 7.10
C SER A 38 -17.37 -4.19 7.21
N ASP A 39 -16.62 -5.21 7.66
CA ASP A 39 -17.20 -6.43 8.21
C ASP A 39 -17.67 -6.24 9.68
N ALA A 40 -18.16 -7.32 10.29
CA ALA A 40 -18.63 -7.34 11.68
C ALA A 40 -17.51 -7.11 12.70
N ASP A 41 -16.24 -7.29 12.31
CA ASP A 41 -15.07 -6.99 13.14
C ASP A 41 -14.64 -5.51 13.02
N GLY A 42 -15.38 -4.69 12.26
CA GLY A 42 -15.03 -3.29 12.01
C GLY A 42 -13.85 -3.11 11.05
N ARG A 43 -13.49 -4.14 10.25
CA ARG A 43 -12.39 -4.07 9.27
C ARG A 43 -12.91 -3.67 7.90
N ARG A 44 -12.15 -2.84 7.18
CA ARG A 44 -12.54 -2.37 5.85
C ARG A 44 -12.89 -3.51 4.90
N ARG A 45 -14.07 -3.43 4.30
CA ARG A 45 -14.56 -4.36 3.27
C ARG A 45 -15.29 -3.60 2.17
N HIS A 46 -14.97 -3.93 0.93
CA HIS A 46 -15.68 -3.41 -0.24
C HIS A 46 -16.87 -4.31 -0.55
N THR A 47 -17.99 -4.12 0.15
CA THR A 47 -19.18 -4.97 -0.04
C THR A 47 -20.06 -4.48 -1.19
N GLY A 48 -20.12 -3.15 -1.42
CA GLY A 48 -21.10 -2.56 -2.33
C GLY A 48 -22.54 -2.59 -1.80
N GLU A 49 -22.73 -3.03 -0.54
CA GLU A 49 -24.02 -3.18 0.11
C GLU A 49 -24.54 -1.81 0.53
N LEU A 50 -25.63 -1.37 -0.10
CA LEU A 50 -26.34 -0.14 0.23
C LEU A 50 -27.60 -0.49 1.02
N VAL A 51 -27.80 0.21 2.11
CA VAL A 51 -29.00 0.12 2.95
C VAL A 51 -29.66 1.48 3.03
N THR A 52 -30.98 1.49 3.10
CA THR A 52 -31.75 2.72 3.33
C THR A 52 -32.50 2.54 4.63
N VAL A 53 -32.12 3.34 5.62
CA VAL A 53 -32.65 3.28 6.99
C VAL A 53 -33.45 4.53 7.28
N SER A 54 -34.42 4.40 8.17
CA SER A 54 -35.16 5.56 8.66
C SER A 54 -34.23 6.46 9.50
N ARG A 55 -34.54 7.76 9.58
CA ARG A 55 -33.79 8.66 10.47
C ARG A 55 -33.88 8.26 11.94
N ASP A 56 -35.00 7.68 12.37
CA ASP A 56 -35.22 7.26 13.75
C ASP A 56 -34.35 6.05 14.11
N GLU A 57 -34.24 5.09 13.20
CA GLU A 57 -33.33 3.94 13.32
C GLU A 57 -31.87 4.40 13.33
N LEU A 58 -31.51 5.36 12.50
CA LEU A 58 -30.13 5.87 12.47
C LEU A 58 -29.79 6.73 13.70
N ALA A 59 -30.79 7.31 14.37
CA ALA A 59 -30.58 8.08 15.59
C ALA A 59 -30.19 7.20 16.79
N THR A 60 -30.47 5.90 16.74
CA THR A 60 -30.05 4.92 17.75
C THR A 60 -28.71 4.27 17.41
N ALA A 61 -28.22 4.44 16.18
CA ALA A 61 -26.94 3.91 15.72
C ALA A 61 -25.77 4.61 16.43
N GLU A 62 -24.73 3.82 16.75
CA GLU A 62 -23.54 4.36 17.39
C GLU A 62 -22.64 5.04 16.34
N PRO A 63 -22.10 6.24 16.61
CA PRO A 63 -21.07 6.84 15.76
C PRO A 63 -19.84 5.92 15.68
N ALA A 64 -19.32 5.73 14.47
CA ALA A 64 -18.14 4.89 14.24
C ALA A 64 -16.99 5.72 13.66
N GLU A 65 -15.75 5.30 13.95
CA GLU A 65 -14.58 5.84 13.25
C GLU A 65 -14.47 5.23 11.84
N ASN A 66 -13.74 5.91 10.95
CA ASN A 66 -13.46 5.36 9.62
C ASN A 66 -12.64 4.05 9.75
N PRO A 67 -13.11 2.93 9.17
CA PRO A 67 -12.40 1.64 9.22
C PRO A 67 -10.99 1.65 8.61
N ASP A 68 -10.60 2.71 7.88
CA ASP A 68 -9.23 2.91 7.41
C ASP A 68 -8.18 3.07 8.53
N GLY A 69 -8.61 3.55 9.70
CA GLY A 69 -7.79 3.72 10.89
C GLY A 69 -7.53 2.42 11.66
N ASN A 70 -8.37 1.40 11.48
CA ASN A 70 -8.35 0.16 12.27
C ASN A 70 -7.44 -0.93 11.66
N ARG A 71 -6.31 -0.54 11.05
CA ARG A 71 -5.36 -1.50 10.47
C ARG A 71 -4.53 -2.15 11.58
N SER A 72 -4.66 -3.46 11.75
CA SER A 72 -3.84 -4.21 12.72
C SER A 72 -2.35 -4.13 12.37
N LEU A 73 -1.49 -4.16 13.39
CA LEU A 73 -0.03 -4.17 13.23
C LEU A 73 0.44 -5.31 12.31
N SER A 74 -0.21 -6.48 12.38
CA SER A 74 0.08 -7.62 11.50
C SER A 74 -0.16 -7.32 10.02
N VAL A 75 -1.24 -6.58 9.70
CA VAL A 75 -1.53 -6.17 8.32
C VAL A 75 -0.52 -5.13 7.83
N ALA A 76 -0.05 -4.25 8.70
CA ALA A 76 1.01 -3.30 8.37
C ALA A 76 2.32 -4.02 7.99
N VAL A 77 2.75 -5.01 8.80
CA VAL A 77 3.95 -5.82 8.52
C VAL A 77 3.81 -6.58 7.21
N VAL A 78 2.69 -7.27 6.99
CA VAL A 78 2.44 -7.99 5.73
C VAL A 78 2.41 -7.05 4.53
N SER A 79 1.83 -5.85 4.69
CA SER A 79 1.82 -4.82 3.64
C SER A 79 3.24 -4.35 3.30
N GLN A 80 4.09 -4.17 4.30
CA GLN A 80 5.49 -3.78 4.10
C GLN A 80 6.27 -4.86 3.35
N LEU A 81 6.11 -6.13 3.73
CA LEU A 81 6.75 -7.26 3.03
C LEU A 81 6.27 -7.37 1.58
N LYS A 82 4.96 -7.21 1.33
CA LYS A 82 4.41 -7.18 -0.03
C LYS A 82 4.99 -6.03 -0.85
N MET A 83 5.08 -4.84 -0.27
CA MET A 83 5.67 -3.68 -0.94
C MET A 83 7.14 -3.95 -1.32
N SER A 84 7.95 -4.50 -0.39
CA SER A 84 9.33 -4.89 -0.66
C SER A 84 9.45 -5.93 -1.78
N TYR A 85 8.56 -6.94 -1.80
CA TYR A 85 8.51 -7.93 -2.86
C TYR A 85 8.23 -7.28 -4.23
N TRP A 86 7.24 -6.39 -4.30
CA TRP A 86 6.89 -5.71 -5.55
C TRP A 86 7.99 -4.75 -6.00
N MET A 87 8.64 -4.04 -5.08
CA MET A 87 9.82 -3.22 -5.38
C MET A 87 10.94 -4.07 -5.97
N LEU A 88 11.29 -5.19 -5.34
CA LEU A 88 12.35 -6.08 -5.83
C LEU A 88 12.00 -6.66 -7.20
N ARG A 89 10.75 -7.11 -7.39
CA ARG A 89 10.28 -7.63 -8.66
C ARG A 89 10.36 -6.60 -9.77
N ALA A 90 9.93 -5.36 -9.52
CA ALA A 90 10.01 -4.26 -10.48
C ALA A 90 11.47 -3.91 -10.81
N PHE A 91 12.33 -3.84 -9.78
CA PHE A 91 13.75 -3.59 -9.93
C PHE A 91 14.43 -4.63 -10.83
N VAL A 92 14.22 -5.92 -10.57
CA VAL A 92 14.77 -7.00 -11.41
C VAL A 92 14.19 -6.94 -12.82
N GLY A 93 12.90 -6.69 -12.97
CA GLY A 93 12.27 -6.48 -14.28
C GLY A 93 12.98 -5.40 -15.08
N GLN A 94 13.32 -4.28 -14.43
CA GLN A 94 14.01 -3.17 -15.09
C GLN A 94 15.46 -3.50 -15.45
N LEU A 95 16.18 -4.24 -14.61
CA LEU A 95 17.52 -4.75 -14.97
C LEU A 95 17.45 -5.68 -16.20
N THR A 96 16.44 -6.54 -16.27
CA THR A 96 16.28 -7.45 -17.43
C THR A 96 15.86 -6.72 -18.71
N ALA A 97 15.14 -5.60 -18.59
CA ALA A 97 14.73 -4.78 -19.72
C ALA A 97 15.88 -3.94 -20.31
N HIS A 98 16.91 -3.61 -19.52
CA HIS A 98 18.06 -2.82 -19.93
C HIS A 98 19.39 -3.59 -19.79
N PRO A 99 19.61 -4.65 -20.61
CA PRO A 99 20.71 -5.57 -20.42
C PRO A 99 22.09 -4.92 -20.58
N LEU A 100 22.26 -3.99 -21.53
CA LEU A 100 23.55 -3.34 -21.78
C LEU A 100 24.06 -2.55 -20.57
N PRO A 101 23.33 -1.56 -20.01
CA PRO A 101 23.81 -0.83 -18.85
C PRO A 101 23.90 -1.72 -17.60
N THR A 102 23.02 -2.72 -17.46
CA THR A 102 23.11 -3.70 -16.36
C THR A 102 24.40 -4.52 -16.43
N ILE A 103 24.77 -5.04 -17.60
CA ILE A 103 26.01 -5.81 -17.79
C ILE A 103 27.23 -4.95 -17.46
N VAL A 104 27.27 -3.70 -17.95
CA VAL A 104 28.35 -2.75 -17.65
C VAL A 104 28.46 -2.51 -16.14
N ALA A 105 27.33 -2.29 -15.47
CA ALA A 105 27.31 -2.05 -14.04
C ALA A 105 27.77 -3.28 -13.22
N VAL A 106 27.30 -4.48 -13.59
CA VAL A 106 27.74 -5.74 -12.99
C VAL A 106 29.24 -5.96 -13.24
N ALA A 107 29.74 -5.66 -14.43
CA ALA A 107 31.16 -5.76 -14.76
C ALA A 107 32.01 -4.82 -13.90
N LEU A 108 31.57 -3.57 -13.70
CA LEU A 108 32.24 -2.61 -12.81
C LEU A 108 32.30 -3.09 -11.36
N VAL A 109 31.19 -3.59 -10.81
CA VAL A 109 31.15 -4.16 -9.45
C VAL A 109 32.08 -5.37 -9.35
N THR A 110 31.99 -6.30 -10.31
CA THR A 110 32.81 -7.51 -10.32
C THR A 110 34.30 -7.17 -10.45
N PHE A 111 34.63 -6.18 -11.28
CA PHE A 111 35.98 -5.67 -11.46
C PHE A 111 36.51 -5.01 -10.18
N GLY A 112 35.72 -4.20 -9.50
CA GLY A 112 36.13 -3.62 -8.22
C GLY A 112 36.43 -4.67 -7.15
N PHE A 113 35.56 -5.68 -7.00
CA PHE A 113 35.74 -6.74 -6.01
C PHE A 113 36.86 -7.75 -6.34
N ALA A 114 37.03 -8.10 -7.61
CA ALA A 114 37.98 -9.13 -8.03
C ALA A 114 39.27 -8.57 -8.63
N GLY A 115 39.29 -7.29 -9.01
CA GLY A 115 40.38 -6.66 -9.75
C GLY A 115 41.71 -6.67 -9.01
N GLY A 116 41.69 -6.49 -7.69
CA GLY A 116 42.91 -6.56 -6.85
C GLY A 116 43.58 -7.94 -6.84
N ARG A 117 42.87 -9.01 -7.26
CA ARG A 117 43.45 -10.36 -7.41
C ARG A 117 44.10 -10.59 -8.78
N ILE A 118 43.75 -9.79 -9.79
CA ILE A 118 44.13 -10.00 -11.19
C ILE A 118 45.10 -8.91 -11.67
N ALA A 119 44.95 -7.69 -11.15
CA ALA A 119 45.74 -6.53 -11.53
C ALA A 119 46.23 -5.78 -10.29
N SER A 120 47.49 -5.34 -10.32
CA SER A 120 48.08 -4.46 -9.31
C SER A 120 47.62 -3.01 -9.53
N LEU A 121 46.33 -2.76 -9.36
CA LEU A 121 45.72 -1.44 -9.45
C LEU A 121 45.65 -0.77 -8.07
N PRO A 122 45.63 0.57 -8.03
CA PRO A 122 45.35 1.30 -6.80
C PRO A 122 43.98 0.93 -6.22
N GLU A 123 43.92 0.73 -4.90
CA GLU A 123 42.68 0.36 -4.17
C GLU A 123 41.53 1.34 -4.43
N ILE A 124 41.85 2.64 -4.50
CA ILE A 124 40.86 3.68 -4.80
C ILE A 124 40.14 3.49 -6.14
N VAL A 125 40.81 2.94 -7.16
CA VAL A 125 40.20 2.69 -8.47
C VAL A 125 39.20 1.54 -8.38
N LEU A 126 39.54 0.51 -7.59
CA LEU A 126 38.67 -0.64 -7.35
C LEU A 126 37.43 -0.21 -6.57
N ASP A 127 37.60 0.58 -5.50
CA ASP A 127 36.49 1.10 -4.69
C ASP A 127 35.56 2.00 -5.49
N LEU A 128 36.12 2.94 -6.28
CA LEU A 128 35.33 3.78 -7.16
C LEU A 128 34.56 2.96 -8.20
N SER A 129 35.15 1.88 -8.71
CA SER A 129 34.47 0.98 -9.65
C SER A 129 33.25 0.31 -9.01
N VAL A 130 33.36 -0.15 -7.76
CA VAL A 130 32.22 -0.71 -7.01
C VAL A 130 31.15 0.35 -6.80
N ILE A 131 31.52 1.54 -6.33
CA ILE A 131 30.58 2.63 -6.07
C ILE A 131 29.83 3.02 -7.34
N VAL A 132 30.54 3.27 -8.44
CA VAL A 132 29.93 3.63 -9.73
C VAL A 132 29.04 2.49 -10.24
N GLY A 133 29.49 1.24 -10.17
CA GLY A 133 28.70 0.09 -10.57
C GLY A 133 27.39 -0.03 -9.78
N CYS A 134 27.43 0.14 -8.47
CA CYS A 134 26.24 0.16 -7.61
C CYS A 134 25.29 1.32 -7.95
N LEU A 135 25.82 2.52 -8.22
CA LEU A 135 25.02 3.68 -8.61
C LEU A 135 24.32 3.45 -9.96
N VAL A 136 25.02 2.86 -10.94
CA VAL A 136 24.42 2.54 -12.25
C VAL A 136 23.34 1.47 -12.09
N LEU A 137 23.57 0.41 -11.29
CA LEU A 137 22.54 -0.59 -10.99
C LEU A 137 21.29 0.02 -10.34
N ALA A 138 21.48 0.92 -9.37
CA ALA A 138 20.40 1.63 -8.72
C ALA A 138 19.63 2.53 -9.70
N TYR A 139 20.35 3.26 -10.56
CA TYR A 139 19.75 4.11 -11.58
C TYR A 139 18.91 3.31 -12.58
N VAL A 140 19.48 2.23 -13.14
CA VAL A 140 18.77 1.32 -14.05
C VAL A 140 17.55 0.73 -13.36
N GLY A 141 17.73 0.06 -12.22
CA GLY A 141 16.67 -0.65 -11.53
C GLY A 141 15.57 0.26 -10.96
N SER A 142 15.84 1.56 -10.80
CA SER A 142 14.82 2.55 -10.43
C SER A 142 13.89 2.98 -11.56
N GLY A 143 14.14 2.54 -12.80
CA GLY A 143 13.30 2.86 -13.96
C GLY A 143 13.52 4.26 -14.53
N ARG A 144 14.70 4.83 -14.34
CA ARG A 144 15.04 6.19 -14.80
C ARG A 144 15.72 6.24 -16.17
N LEU A 145 15.89 5.10 -16.82
CA LEU A 145 16.45 4.95 -18.17
C LEU A 145 15.38 5.07 -19.26
#